data_AF-A0AAD7H980-F1
#
_entry.id   AF-A0AAD7H980-F1
#
_cell.length_a   1.000
_cell.length_b   1.000
_cell.length_c   1.000
_cell.angle_alpha   90.00
_cell.angle_beta   90.00
_cell.angle_gamma   90.00
#
_symmetry.space_group_name_H-M   'P 1'
#
loop_
_entity.id
_entity.type
_entity.pdbx_description
1 polymer ?
#
loop_
_entity_poly.entity_id
_entity_poly.type
_entity_poly.pdbx_seq_one_letter_code
_entity_poly.pdbx_strand_id
1 'polypeptide(L)'
;MLPLAQLTPVEQMISLAGHVSALGQQQKLLLPDDGTWKAGKRLVVYPPEFHTYLAHREAQDKIKSKSVTLIADCTIPAYLNDKIGPTKLLMDIVLLRAEDWGFPAKLKDEKYVIDSLTSIISGACIATRNKVKSLVLSSIGTDPAAGTTTRIGALDIVELTRLILSKLKLDPDHADVRMCGRVAILRKLVTEISDAKYWGAVDKQLANIRAKHTDPKAQSRWIKKAMLDPDLAAYGQVDLESLNATPSVPVTGPSRSTVHRDAAGSPAGAADSD
;
A
#
# COMPACT_ATOMS: atom_id res chain seq x y z
N MET A 1 -11.39 -29.12 42.81
CA MET A 1 -11.46 -27.72 42.31
C MET A 1 -12.92 -27.38 42.09
N LEU A 2 -13.44 -26.37 42.80
CA LEU A 2 -14.81 -25.88 42.60
C LEU A 2 -14.84 -24.98 41.34
N PRO A 3 -15.93 -25.00 40.56
CA PRO A 3 -16.07 -24.13 39.39
C PRO A 3 -16.09 -22.65 39.82
N LEU A 4 -15.41 -21.78 39.05
CA LEU A 4 -15.23 -20.33 39.30
C LEU A 4 -16.53 -19.54 39.58
N ALA A 5 -17.68 -20.10 39.19
CA ALA A 5 -19.00 -19.52 39.39
C ALA A 5 -19.52 -19.58 40.84
N GLN A 6 -18.84 -20.28 41.75
CA GLN A 6 -19.24 -20.39 43.16
C GLN A 6 -18.34 -19.63 44.14
N LEU A 7 -17.35 -18.88 43.63
CA LEU A 7 -16.45 -18.08 44.47
C LEU A 7 -17.01 -16.70 44.72
N THR A 8 -16.83 -16.19 45.93
CA THR A 8 -17.15 -14.79 46.25
C THR A 8 -16.23 -13.84 45.47
N PRO A 9 -16.64 -12.57 45.23
CA PRO A 9 -15.83 -11.62 44.48
C PRO A 9 -14.41 -11.42 45.03
N VAL A 10 -14.22 -11.56 46.35
CA VAL A 10 -12.90 -11.47 47.01
C VAL A 10 -12.05 -12.70 46.70
N GLU A 11 -12.63 -13.89 46.69
CA GLU A 11 -11.93 -15.13 46.33
C GLU A 11 -11.60 -15.19 44.84
N GLN A 12 -12.44 -14.61 43.98
CA GLN A 12 -12.15 -14.42 42.56
C GLN A 12 -10.97 -13.46 42.35
N MET A 13 -10.89 -12.36 43.12
CA MET A 13 -9.73 -11.46 43.08
C MET A 13 -8.44 -12.11 43.59
N ILE A 14 -8.49 -12.92 44.65
CA ILE A 14 -7.31 -13.63 45.18
C ILE A 14 -6.82 -14.70 44.18
N SER A 15 -7.75 -15.40 43.51
CA SER A 15 -7.43 -16.37 42.44
C SER A 15 -6.82 -15.70 41.19
N LEU A 16 -7.33 -14.51 40.82
CA LEU A 16 -6.75 -13.69 39.75
C LEU A 16 -5.37 -13.13 40.14
N ALA A 17 -5.19 -12.68 41.38
CA ALA A 17 -3.89 -12.20 41.88
C ALA A 17 -2.84 -13.32 41.92
N GLY A 18 -3.24 -14.55 42.24
CA GLY A 18 -2.37 -15.73 42.18
C GLY A 18 -1.91 -16.08 40.76
N HIS A 19 -2.81 -16.00 39.76
CA HIS A 19 -2.47 -16.23 38.35
C HIS A 19 -1.58 -15.11 37.77
N VAL A 20 -1.81 -13.85 38.15
CA VAL A 20 -0.96 -12.72 37.74
C VAL A 20 0.45 -12.82 38.34
N SER A 21 0.58 -13.34 39.57
CA SER A 21 1.88 -13.60 40.19
C SER A 21 2.65 -14.74 39.52
N ALA A 22 1.95 -15.78 39.06
CA ALA A 22 2.54 -16.88 38.29
C ALA A 22 3.02 -16.45 36.89
N LEU A 23 2.31 -15.53 36.23
CA LEU A 23 2.74 -14.91 34.97
C LEU A 23 3.93 -13.96 35.17
N GLY A 24 3.99 -13.24 36.30
CA GLY A 24 5.14 -12.43 36.68
C GLY A 24 6.41 -13.24 36.97
N GLN A 25 6.28 -14.49 37.45
CA GLN A 25 7.42 -15.38 37.67
C GLN A 25 7.96 -16.03 36.39
N GLN A 26 7.11 -16.30 35.38
CA GLN A 26 7.60 -16.71 34.07
C GLN A 26 8.32 -15.58 33.30
N GLN A 27 8.15 -14.33 33.70
CA GLN A 27 8.82 -13.18 33.10
C GLN A 27 10.26 -12.96 33.60
N LYS A 28 10.71 -13.71 34.61
CA LYS A 28 12.02 -13.51 35.26
C LYS A 28 13.18 -14.31 34.64
N LEU A 29 13.01 -14.91 33.47
CA LEU A 29 13.99 -15.85 32.89
C LEU A 29 14.58 -15.45 31.53
N LEU A 30 14.56 -14.16 31.17
CA LEU A 30 15.26 -13.65 29.98
C LEU A 30 15.86 -12.25 30.22
N LEU A 31 16.70 -12.13 31.25
CA LEU A 31 17.64 -11.02 31.38
C LEU A 31 19.04 -11.54 31.05
N PRO A 32 19.76 -10.97 30.07
CA PRO A 32 21.21 -11.11 30.00
C PRO A 32 21.85 -10.25 31.11
N ASP A 33 22.90 -10.78 31.73
CA ASP A 33 23.62 -10.19 32.89
C ASP A 33 24.36 -8.86 32.59
N ASP A 34 24.31 -8.35 31.36
CA ASP A 34 25.23 -7.29 30.91
C ASP A 34 24.65 -5.86 30.95
N GLY A 35 23.43 -5.66 31.44
CA GLY A 35 22.92 -4.33 31.82
C GLY A 35 22.85 -3.27 30.71
N THR A 36 23.03 -3.62 29.44
CA THR A 36 22.98 -2.65 28.33
C THR A 36 21.62 -2.64 27.65
N TRP A 37 20.86 -1.57 27.89
CA TRP A 37 19.62 -1.28 27.17
C TRP A 37 19.94 -0.90 25.72
N LYS A 38 19.79 -1.84 24.77
CA LYS A 38 19.62 -1.48 23.35
C LYS A 38 18.18 -1.04 23.13
N ALA A 39 18.01 0.13 22.49
CA ALA A 39 16.76 0.83 22.22
C ALA A 39 15.53 -0.10 22.11
N GLY A 40 14.60 0.10 23.06
CA GLY A 40 13.52 -0.83 23.38
C GLY A 40 12.59 -1.12 22.22
N LYS A 41 12.60 -2.37 21.76
CA LYS A 41 11.37 -3.00 21.30
C LYS A 41 10.55 -3.27 22.54
N ARG A 42 9.50 -2.46 22.78
CA ARG A 42 8.45 -2.84 23.73
C ARG A 42 7.96 -4.23 23.31
N LEU A 43 8.23 -5.24 24.14
CA LEU A 43 7.62 -6.54 23.99
C LEU A 43 6.14 -6.34 24.35
N VAL A 44 5.32 -6.01 23.36
CA VAL A 44 3.88 -5.90 23.58
C VAL A 44 3.37 -7.33 23.69
N VAL A 45 3.06 -7.74 24.91
CA VAL A 45 2.43 -9.04 25.19
C VAL A 45 0.96 -8.90 24.82
N TYR A 46 0.50 -9.72 23.89
CA TYR A 46 -0.88 -9.66 23.40
C TYR A 46 -1.75 -10.74 24.04
N PRO A 47 -3.06 -10.50 24.20
CA PRO A 47 -3.99 -11.57 24.56
C PRO A 47 -3.90 -12.72 23.55
N PRO A 48 -4.03 -13.99 23.99
CA PRO A 48 -3.98 -15.16 23.10
C PRO A 48 -4.98 -15.11 21.92
N GLU A 49 -6.13 -14.50 22.13
CA GLU A 49 -7.17 -14.30 21.12
C GLU A 49 -6.66 -13.39 20.01
N PHE A 50 -5.93 -12.33 20.37
CA PHE A 50 -5.33 -11.39 19.41
C PHE A 50 -4.19 -12.01 18.61
N HIS A 51 -3.40 -12.89 19.22
CA HIS A 51 -2.43 -13.71 18.49
C HIS A 51 -3.10 -14.57 17.43
N THR A 52 -4.33 -15.04 17.67
CA THR A 52 -5.09 -15.86 16.71
C THR A 52 -5.55 -15.03 15.51
N TYR A 53 -6.01 -13.79 15.73
CA TYR A 53 -6.41 -12.87 14.65
C TYR A 53 -5.22 -12.35 13.84
N LEU A 54 -4.11 -12.00 14.49
CA LEU A 54 -2.89 -11.58 13.79
C LEU A 54 -2.14 -12.75 13.15
N ALA A 55 -2.30 -13.97 13.65
CA ALA A 55 -1.79 -15.19 13.01
C ALA A 55 -2.54 -15.54 11.73
N HIS A 56 -3.67 -14.88 11.44
CA HIS A 56 -4.33 -15.00 10.14
C HIS A 56 -3.43 -14.36 9.08
N ARG A 57 -2.53 -15.20 8.53
CA ARG A 57 -1.56 -14.88 7.48
C ARG A 57 -2.21 -14.11 6.33
N GLU A 58 -3.46 -14.44 6.03
CA GLU A 58 -4.27 -13.78 5.00
C GLU A 58 -4.47 -12.28 5.26
N ALA A 59 -4.76 -11.86 6.50
CA ALA A 59 -4.96 -10.45 6.83
C ALA A 59 -3.63 -9.67 6.71
N GLN A 60 -2.52 -10.26 7.15
CA GLN A 60 -1.20 -9.66 6.97
C GLN A 60 -0.81 -9.56 5.49
N ASP A 61 -1.14 -10.56 4.68
CA ASP A 61 -0.85 -10.56 3.25
C ASP A 61 -1.73 -9.54 2.51
N LYS A 62 -3.00 -9.35 2.92
CA LYS A 62 -3.85 -8.24 2.46
C LYS A 62 -3.27 -6.88 2.83
N ILE A 63 -2.79 -6.67 4.07
CA ILE A 63 -2.11 -5.43 4.49
C ILE A 63 -0.87 -5.17 3.64
N LYS A 64 -0.01 -6.17 3.43
CA LYS A 64 1.20 -6.04 2.58
C LYS A 64 0.84 -5.73 1.13
N SER A 65 -0.15 -6.42 0.57
CA SER A 65 -0.62 -6.17 -0.80
C SER A 65 -1.13 -4.74 -0.94
N LYS A 66 -1.93 -4.26 0.02
CA LYS A 66 -2.44 -2.88 0.00
C LYS A 66 -1.37 -1.84 0.29
N SER A 67 -0.37 -2.13 1.13
CA SER A 67 0.77 -1.21 1.33
C SER A 67 1.59 -1.06 0.05
N VAL A 68 1.75 -2.14 -0.71
CA VAL A 68 2.37 -2.12 -2.04
C VAL A 68 1.61 -1.23 -2.99
N THR A 69 0.31 -1.47 -3.16
CA THR A 69 -0.54 -0.61 -4.02
C THR A 69 -0.45 0.83 -3.56
N LEU A 70 -0.53 1.08 -2.25
CA LEU A 70 -0.53 2.42 -1.68
C LEU A 70 0.75 3.22 -1.97
N ILE A 71 1.91 2.58 -1.84
CA ILE A 71 3.21 3.21 -2.04
C ILE A 71 3.53 3.37 -3.54
N ALA A 72 3.08 2.42 -4.36
CA ALA A 72 3.27 2.44 -5.81
C ALA A 72 2.29 3.39 -6.53
N ASP A 73 1.09 3.58 -6.00
CA ASP A 73 0.05 4.37 -6.65
C ASP A 73 0.40 5.88 -6.62
N CYS A 74 0.41 6.44 -7.81
CA CYS A 74 0.74 7.83 -8.07
C CYS A 74 -0.45 8.78 -7.89
N THR A 75 -1.64 8.24 -7.66
CA THR A 75 -2.91 8.96 -7.54
C THR A 75 -3.42 9.06 -6.10
N ILE A 76 -2.83 8.34 -5.13
CA ILE A 76 -3.45 8.20 -3.80
C ILE A 76 -3.38 9.46 -2.92
N PRO A 77 -4.54 9.86 -2.32
CA PRO A 77 -4.67 11.01 -1.43
C PRO A 77 -3.91 11.03 -0.10
N ALA A 78 -3.27 9.94 0.35
CA ALA A 78 -2.34 10.02 1.49
C ALA A 78 -1.14 10.93 1.22
N TYR A 79 -0.98 11.33 -0.05
CA TYR A 79 -0.14 12.42 -0.47
C TYR A 79 -0.96 13.71 -0.69
N LEU A 80 -2.21 13.64 -1.15
CA LEU A 80 -3.06 14.82 -1.40
C LEU A 80 -3.44 15.66 -0.16
N ASN A 81 -3.30 15.14 1.07
CA ASN A 81 -3.49 15.91 2.31
C ASN A 81 -2.30 15.74 3.24
N ASP A 82 -1.58 16.83 3.54
CA ASP A 82 -0.39 16.86 4.41
C ASP A 82 -0.64 16.30 5.83
N LYS A 83 -1.91 16.09 6.21
CA LYS A 83 -2.33 15.58 7.52
C LYS A 83 -2.50 14.05 7.58
N ILE A 84 -2.54 13.32 6.47
CA ILE A 84 -2.87 11.88 6.45
C ILE A 84 -1.81 11.10 5.67
N GLY A 85 -0.81 10.54 6.36
CA GLY A 85 0.21 9.70 5.74
C GLY A 85 -0.27 8.29 5.35
N PRO A 86 0.56 7.50 4.64
CA PRO A 86 0.18 6.19 4.11
C PRO A 86 -0.26 5.19 5.19
N THR A 87 0.38 5.22 6.37
CA THR A 87 -0.05 4.40 7.51
C THR A 87 -1.49 4.67 7.93
N LYS A 88 -1.89 5.95 7.98
CA LYS A 88 -3.23 6.33 8.41
C LYS A 88 -4.27 5.94 7.35
N LEU A 89 -3.97 6.17 6.08
CA LEU A 89 -4.90 5.76 5.02
C LEU A 89 -5.06 4.24 4.94
N LEU A 90 -3.97 3.48 5.10
CA LEU A 90 -4.06 2.02 5.14
C LEU A 90 -4.82 1.53 6.39
N MET A 91 -4.66 2.20 7.53
CA MET A 91 -5.47 1.94 8.72
C MET A 91 -6.96 2.16 8.42
N ASP A 92 -7.32 3.28 7.80
CA ASP A 92 -8.72 3.57 7.45
C ASP A 92 -9.31 2.49 6.51
N ILE A 93 -8.53 2.00 5.54
CA ILE A 93 -8.93 0.89 4.66
C ILE A 93 -9.14 -0.41 5.44
N VAL A 94 -8.20 -0.76 6.32
CA VAL A 94 -8.28 -1.96 7.18
C VAL A 94 -9.52 -1.88 8.05
N LEU A 95 -9.78 -0.72 8.66
CA LEU A 95 -10.90 -0.47 9.54
C LEU A 95 -12.25 -0.43 8.83
N LEU A 96 -12.27 -0.08 7.54
CA LEU A 96 -13.48 -0.11 6.70
C LEU A 96 -13.80 -1.54 6.23
N ARG A 97 -12.76 -2.36 6.01
CA ARG A 97 -12.87 -3.74 5.50
C ARG A 97 -12.55 -4.79 6.57
N ALA A 98 -12.72 -4.43 7.84
CA ALA A 98 -12.29 -5.25 8.96
C ALA A 98 -12.92 -6.66 8.88
N GLU A 99 -14.25 -6.72 8.75
CA GLU A 99 -15.00 -7.97 8.68
C GLU A 99 -14.61 -8.81 7.44
N ASP A 100 -14.50 -8.18 6.26
CA ASP A 100 -14.04 -8.83 5.01
C ASP A 100 -12.63 -9.45 5.10
N TRP A 101 -11.83 -8.94 6.03
CA TRP A 101 -10.45 -9.37 6.25
C TRP A 101 -10.32 -10.34 7.42
N GLY A 102 -11.46 -10.75 8.01
CA GLY A 102 -11.52 -11.70 9.11
C GLY A 102 -11.30 -11.07 10.49
N PHE A 103 -11.35 -9.74 10.59
CA PHE A 103 -11.27 -9.03 11.86
C PHE A 103 -12.66 -8.90 12.51
N PRO A 104 -12.75 -8.95 13.86
CA PRO A 104 -14.01 -8.73 14.57
C PRO A 104 -14.53 -7.30 14.39
N ALA A 105 -15.85 -7.12 14.37
CA ALA A 105 -16.51 -5.80 14.21
C ALA A 105 -16.05 -4.75 15.25
N LYS A 106 -15.69 -5.20 16.46
CA LYS A 106 -15.26 -4.36 17.59
C LYS A 106 -13.75 -4.05 17.61
N LEU A 107 -13.03 -4.31 16.51
CA LEU A 107 -11.58 -4.04 16.38
C LEU A 107 -11.17 -2.61 16.75
N LYS A 108 -12.10 -1.65 16.55
CA LYS A 108 -11.90 -0.22 16.81
C LYS A 108 -11.94 0.15 18.30
N ASP A 109 -12.57 -0.68 19.11
CA ASP A 109 -12.84 -0.38 20.52
C ASP A 109 -11.64 -0.75 21.41
N GLU A 110 -10.70 -1.54 20.88
CA GLU A 110 -9.58 -2.10 21.61
C GLU A 110 -8.27 -1.38 21.27
N LYS A 111 -7.81 -0.49 22.16
CA LYS A 111 -6.60 0.32 21.92
C LYS A 111 -5.37 -0.52 21.56
N TYR A 112 -5.14 -1.62 22.27
CA TYR A 112 -3.97 -2.47 22.06
C TYR A 112 -3.98 -3.14 20.67
N VAL A 113 -5.16 -3.44 20.14
CA VAL A 113 -5.35 -3.97 18.78
C VAL A 113 -4.98 -2.92 17.75
N ILE A 114 -5.48 -1.71 17.93
CA ILE A 114 -5.16 -0.57 17.06
C ILE A 114 -3.66 -0.26 17.06
N ASP A 115 -3.01 -0.26 18.23
CA ASP A 115 -1.56 -0.05 18.34
C ASP A 115 -0.77 -1.11 17.54
N SER A 116 -1.24 -2.37 17.58
CA SER A 116 -0.59 -3.50 16.90
C SER A 116 -0.79 -3.47 15.40
N LEU A 117 -2.01 -3.20 14.94
CA LEU A 117 -2.30 -2.98 13.52
C LEU A 117 -1.49 -1.81 12.99
N THR A 118 -1.38 -0.72 13.77
CA THR A 118 -0.55 0.43 13.40
C THR A 118 0.90 0.01 13.22
N SER A 119 1.44 -0.83 14.12
CA SER A 119 2.80 -1.36 14.03
C SER A 119 3.00 -2.21 12.76
N ILE A 120 2.07 -3.13 12.47
CA ILE A 120 2.13 -4.00 11.28
C ILE A 120 2.04 -3.20 9.99
N ILE A 121 1.08 -2.28 9.91
CA ILE A 121 0.87 -1.40 8.77
C ILE A 121 2.10 -0.52 8.55
N SER A 122 2.63 0.07 9.62
CA SER A 122 3.84 0.90 9.54
C SER A 122 5.04 0.08 9.07
N GLY A 123 5.23 -1.12 9.61
CA GLY A 123 6.27 -2.06 9.20
C GLY A 123 6.15 -2.42 7.73
N ALA A 124 4.94 -2.71 7.24
CA ALA A 124 4.70 -3.01 5.82
C ALA A 124 4.99 -1.81 4.92
N CYS A 125 4.55 -0.60 5.29
CA CYS A 125 4.83 0.62 4.54
C CYS A 125 6.34 0.93 4.49
N ILE A 126 7.04 0.79 5.62
CA ILE A 126 8.50 1.01 5.72
C ILE A 126 9.24 -0.02 4.86
N ALA A 127 8.87 -1.30 4.94
CA ALA A 127 9.50 -2.36 4.15
C ALA A 127 9.33 -2.12 2.64
N THR A 128 8.11 -1.77 2.20
CA THR A 128 7.84 -1.44 0.80
C THR A 128 8.63 -0.22 0.35
N ARG A 129 8.66 0.85 1.15
CA ARG A 129 9.47 2.04 0.91
C ARG A 129 10.95 1.67 0.75
N ASN A 130 11.53 0.97 1.71
CA ASN A 130 12.94 0.55 1.63
C ASN A 130 13.23 -0.28 0.38
N LYS A 131 12.34 -1.20 0.02
CA LYS A 131 12.46 -2.00 -1.20
C LYS A 131 12.46 -1.12 -2.46
N VAL A 132 11.52 -0.19 -2.59
CA VAL A 132 11.48 0.75 -3.73
C VAL A 132 12.77 1.57 -3.78
N LYS A 133 13.23 2.11 -2.64
CA LYS A 133 14.47 2.88 -2.56
C LYS A 133 15.68 2.08 -3.03
N SER A 134 15.82 0.82 -2.59
CA SER A 134 16.92 -0.05 -3.00
C SER A 134 16.91 -0.30 -4.50
N LEU A 135 15.73 -0.50 -5.12
CA LEU A 135 15.62 -0.67 -6.57
C LEU A 135 16.03 0.59 -7.32
N VAL A 136 15.60 1.76 -6.85
CA VAL A 136 15.99 3.06 -7.43
C VAL A 136 17.51 3.24 -7.32
N LEU A 137 18.11 2.97 -6.14
CA LEU A 137 19.57 3.05 -5.95
C LEU A 137 20.33 2.14 -6.92
N SER A 138 19.87 0.90 -7.10
CA SER A 138 20.51 -0.05 -8.01
C SER A 138 20.40 0.34 -9.49
N SER A 139 19.50 1.27 -9.84
CA SER A 139 19.22 1.67 -11.22
C SER A 139 20.08 2.80 -11.74
N ILE A 140 20.85 3.48 -10.88
CA ILE A 140 21.55 4.73 -11.23
C ILE A 140 22.68 4.46 -12.22
N GLY A 141 23.31 3.29 -12.19
CA GLY A 141 24.51 3.00 -12.99
C GLY A 141 25.73 3.79 -12.52
N THR A 142 26.78 3.78 -13.32
CA THR A 142 28.00 4.57 -13.09
C THR A 142 28.00 5.84 -13.93
N ASP A 143 28.84 6.80 -13.55
CA ASP A 143 28.99 8.04 -14.30
C ASP A 143 29.38 7.78 -15.77
N PRO A 144 28.95 8.67 -16.69
CA PRO A 144 29.19 8.51 -18.11
C PRO A 144 30.69 8.45 -18.43
N ALA A 145 31.05 7.67 -19.45
CA ALA A 145 32.38 7.73 -20.03
C ALA A 145 32.59 9.07 -20.75
N ALA A 146 33.86 9.46 -20.91
CA ALA A 146 34.23 10.68 -21.63
C ALA A 146 33.57 10.70 -23.04
N GLY A 147 32.80 11.75 -23.31
CA GLY A 147 32.08 11.93 -24.58
C GLY A 147 30.65 11.38 -24.61
N THR A 148 30.15 10.78 -23.52
CA THR A 148 28.74 10.37 -23.38
C THR A 148 28.02 11.20 -22.32
N THR A 149 26.72 11.42 -22.48
CA THR A 149 25.88 12.12 -21.49
C THR A 149 25.11 11.15 -20.60
N THR A 150 24.94 9.90 -21.04
CA THR A 150 24.12 8.89 -20.36
C THR A 150 24.96 8.00 -19.45
N ARG A 151 24.43 7.68 -18.27
CA ARG A 151 25.06 6.78 -17.32
C ARG A 151 25.19 5.36 -17.84
N ILE A 152 26.28 4.69 -17.49
CA ILE A 152 26.60 3.33 -17.95
C ILE A 152 25.92 2.32 -17.03
N GLY A 153 25.22 1.35 -17.61
CA GLY A 153 24.53 0.30 -16.85
C GLY A 153 23.34 0.79 -16.02
N ALA A 154 22.87 2.01 -16.27
CA ALA A 154 21.66 2.52 -15.68
C ALA A 154 20.42 1.91 -16.36
N LEU A 155 19.32 1.86 -15.64
CA LEU A 155 18.02 1.53 -16.24
C LEU A 155 17.33 2.83 -16.66
N ASP A 156 16.72 2.82 -17.84
CA ASP A 156 15.85 3.92 -18.22
C ASP A 156 14.63 4.03 -17.27
N ILE A 157 13.88 5.12 -17.37
CA ILE A 157 12.78 5.39 -16.44
C ILE A 157 11.63 4.39 -16.57
N VAL A 158 11.39 3.86 -17.77
CA VAL A 158 10.31 2.91 -18.06
C VAL A 158 10.70 1.52 -17.57
N GLU A 159 11.92 1.09 -17.87
CA GLU A 159 12.51 -0.16 -17.35
C GLU A 159 12.53 -0.18 -15.82
N LEU A 160 12.96 0.91 -15.18
CA LEU A 160 12.91 0.99 -13.72
C LEU A 160 11.48 0.92 -13.19
N THR A 161 10.54 1.61 -13.82
CA THR A 161 9.14 1.59 -13.38
C THR A 161 8.57 0.18 -13.47
N ARG A 162 8.80 -0.51 -14.60
CA ARG A 162 8.42 -1.93 -14.79
C ARG A 162 9.11 -2.86 -13.78
N LEU A 163 10.40 -2.64 -13.51
CA LEU A 163 11.14 -3.41 -12.50
C LEU A 163 10.54 -3.22 -11.11
N ILE A 164 10.20 -1.99 -10.72
CA ILE A 164 9.55 -1.70 -9.44
C ILE A 164 8.21 -2.44 -9.35
N LEU A 165 7.35 -2.29 -10.35
CA LEU A 165 6.05 -2.99 -10.39
C LEU A 165 6.23 -4.51 -10.28
N SER A 166 7.09 -5.09 -11.10
CA SER A 166 7.42 -6.53 -11.07
C SER A 166 7.89 -7.00 -9.70
N LYS A 167 8.85 -6.29 -9.09
CA LYS A 167 9.39 -6.65 -7.78
C LYS A 167 8.36 -6.48 -6.68
N LEU A 168 7.41 -5.56 -6.84
CA LEU A 168 6.29 -5.38 -5.94
C LEU A 168 5.14 -6.38 -6.20
N LYS A 169 5.28 -7.29 -7.17
CA LYS A 169 4.23 -8.25 -7.60
C LYS A 169 2.99 -7.53 -8.14
N LEU A 170 3.21 -6.41 -8.82
CA LEU A 170 2.22 -5.71 -9.63
C LEU A 170 2.50 -5.98 -11.11
N ASP A 171 1.49 -5.81 -11.95
CA ASP A 171 1.63 -5.95 -13.40
C ASP A 171 2.58 -4.87 -13.94
N PRO A 172 3.73 -5.25 -14.54
CA PRO A 172 4.66 -4.30 -15.14
C PRO A 172 4.06 -3.52 -16.32
N ASP A 173 3.08 -4.08 -17.02
CA ASP A 173 2.47 -3.47 -18.20
C ASP A 173 1.51 -2.32 -17.84
N HIS A 174 1.17 -2.19 -16.56
CA HIS A 174 0.48 -1.00 -16.02
C HIS A 174 1.39 0.21 -15.79
N ALA A 175 2.68 0.14 -16.18
CA ALA A 175 3.56 1.29 -16.13
C ALA A 175 3.02 2.42 -17.02
N ASP A 176 2.63 3.54 -16.42
CA ASP A 176 2.17 4.74 -17.13
C ASP A 176 3.14 5.92 -16.94
N VAL A 177 2.89 7.01 -17.68
CA VAL A 177 3.73 8.21 -17.62
C VAL A 177 3.71 8.87 -16.23
N ARG A 178 2.61 8.75 -15.48
CA ARG A 178 2.50 9.32 -14.13
C ARG A 178 3.39 8.57 -13.15
N MET A 179 3.44 7.24 -13.28
CA MET A 179 4.36 6.38 -12.53
C MET A 179 5.81 6.71 -12.84
N CYS A 180 6.16 6.85 -14.12
CA CYS A 180 7.50 7.26 -14.53
C CYS A 180 7.89 8.61 -13.91
N GLY A 181 6.97 9.59 -13.90
CA GLY A 181 7.21 10.90 -13.29
C GLY A 181 7.49 10.82 -11.79
N ARG A 182 6.77 9.97 -11.05
CA ARG A 182 7.03 9.73 -9.62
C ARG A 182 8.37 9.04 -9.40
N VAL A 183 8.69 8.03 -10.20
CA VAL A 183 9.96 7.31 -10.10
C VAL A 183 11.15 8.24 -10.39
N ALA A 184 11.01 9.19 -11.33
CA ALA A 184 12.04 10.19 -11.61
C ALA A 184 12.28 11.11 -10.40
N ILE A 185 11.22 11.51 -9.67
CA ILE A 185 11.35 12.24 -8.40
C ILE A 185 12.14 11.42 -7.39
N LEU A 186 11.82 10.13 -7.25
CA LEU A 186 12.51 9.22 -6.32
C LEU A 186 14.00 9.09 -6.67
N ARG A 187 14.31 8.91 -7.96
CA ARG A 187 15.68 8.76 -8.45
C ARG A 187 16.51 10.02 -8.29
N LYS A 188 15.93 11.19 -8.57
CA LYS A 188 16.59 12.47 -8.31
C LYS A 188 16.93 12.63 -6.83
N LEU A 189 15.95 12.48 -5.93
CA LEU A 189 16.16 12.71 -4.51
C LEU A 189 17.15 11.72 -3.87
N VAL A 190 17.30 10.52 -4.43
CA VAL A 190 18.21 9.54 -3.83
C VAL A 190 19.67 9.89 -4.12
N THR A 191 19.92 10.65 -5.20
CA THR A 191 21.25 11.20 -5.51
C THR A 191 21.59 12.47 -4.72
N GLU A 192 20.59 13.18 -4.18
CA GLU A 192 20.76 14.47 -3.53
C GLU A 192 20.72 14.40 -1.99
N ILE A 193 20.09 13.37 -1.41
CA ILE A 193 19.70 13.34 0.00
C ILE A 193 20.23 12.11 0.72
N SER A 194 20.74 12.32 1.94
CA SER A 194 21.22 11.25 2.79
C SER A 194 20.15 10.23 3.17
N ASP A 195 20.60 9.00 3.45
CA ASP A 195 19.75 7.83 3.63
C ASP A 195 18.63 8.06 4.67
N ALA A 196 18.97 8.64 5.82
CA ALA A 196 18.07 8.84 6.95
C ALA A 196 16.93 9.84 6.71
N LYS A 197 17.09 10.79 5.78
CA LYS A 197 16.09 11.84 5.51
C LYS A 197 15.33 11.66 4.20
N TYR A 198 15.71 10.64 3.42
CA TYR A 198 15.20 10.43 2.06
C TYR A 198 13.68 10.44 1.96
N TRP A 199 12.97 9.56 2.69
CA TRP A 199 11.51 9.48 2.59
C TRP A 199 10.79 10.72 3.08
N GLY A 200 11.31 11.38 4.12
CA GLY A 200 10.77 12.67 4.56
C GLY A 200 10.92 13.76 3.51
N ALA A 201 12.02 13.76 2.76
CA ALA A 201 12.22 14.70 1.66
C ALA A 201 11.38 14.37 0.43
N VAL A 202 11.20 13.08 0.10
CA VAL A 202 10.26 12.63 -0.94
C VAL A 202 8.86 13.12 -0.62
N ASP A 203 8.38 12.84 0.60
CA ASP A 203 7.04 13.20 1.05
C ASP A 203 6.86 14.74 0.99
N LYS A 204 7.86 15.52 1.46
CA LYS A 204 7.87 16.99 1.38
C LYS A 204 7.88 17.52 -0.05
N GLN A 205 8.69 16.94 -0.94
CA GLN A 205 8.78 17.39 -2.33
C GLN A 205 7.46 17.15 -3.07
N LEU A 206 6.86 15.98 -2.86
CA LEU A 206 5.54 15.65 -3.39
C LEU A 206 4.47 16.62 -2.88
N ALA A 207 4.49 16.97 -1.59
CA ALA A 207 3.58 17.95 -1.00
C ALA A 207 3.75 19.34 -1.63
N ASN A 208 5.00 19.79 -1.79
CA ASN A 208 5.31 21.08 -2.41
C ASN A 208 4.81 21.17 -3.86
N ILE A 209 4.95 20.11 -4.65
CA ILE A 209 4.47 20.07 -6.04
C ILE A 209 2.96 20.29 -6.08
N ARG A 210 2.21 19.61 -5.20
CA ARG A 210 0.75 19.77 -5.12
C ARG A 210 0.32 21.16 -4.65
N ALA A 211 1.00 21.69 -3.64
CA ALA A 211 0.70 23.02 -3.11
C ALA A 211 0.97 24.13 -4.15
N LYS A 212 2.05 23.99 -4.94
CA LYS A 212 2.44 24.99 -5.96
C LYS A 212 1.65 24.88 -7.26
N HIS A 213 1.19 23.68 -7.60
CA HIS A 213 0.48 23.42 -8.84
C HIS A 213 -0.84 22.74 -8.50
N THR A 214 -1.92 23.51 -8.36
CA THR A 214 -3.25 22.97 -8.02
C THR A 214 -3.96 22.31 -9.21
N ASP A 215 -3.64 22.76 -10.43
CA ASP A 215 -4.13 22.18 -11.69
C ASP A 215 -3.33 20.91 -12.07
N PRO A 216 -3.99 19.76 -12.30
CA PRO A 216 -3.34 18.53 -12.75
C PRO A 216 -2.51 18.69 -14.03
N LYS A 217 -2.93 19.55 -14.98
CA LYS A 217 -2.15 19.79 -16.21
C LYS A 217 -0.88 20.58 -15.90
N ALA A 218 -0.94 21.56 -15.02
CA ALA A 218 0.23 22.28 -14.53
C ALA A 218 1.21 21.36 -13.78
N GLN A 219 0.70 20.49 -12.89
CA GLN A 219 1.52 19.47 -12.21
C GLN A 219 2.25 18.58 -13.20
N SER A 220 1.52 18.04 -14.17
CA SER A 220 2.08 17.12 -15.18
C SER A 220 3.17 17.78 -16.02
N ARG A 221 2.96 19.04 -16.44
CA ARG A 221 3.97 19.83 -17.17
C ARG A 221 5.21 20.08 -16.34
N TRP A 222 5.05 20.41 -15.07
CA TRP A 222 6.18 20.64 -14.17
C TRP A 222 6.97 19.35 -13.93
N ILE A 223 6.28 18.23 -13.65
CA ILE A 223 6.93 16.92 -13.44
C ILE A 223 7.70 16.51 -14.70
N LYS A 224 7.09 16.68 -15.89
CA LYS A 224 7.78 16.43 -17.15
C LYS A 224 9.08 17.23 -17.24
N LYS A 225 8.99 18.56 -17.16
CA LYS A 225 10.13 19.46 -17.35
C LYS A 225 11.21 19.35 -16.28
N ALA A 226 10.82 19.21 -15.01
CA ALA A 226 11.73 19.30 -13.88
C ALA A 226 12.29 17.95 -13.43
N MET A 227 11.62 16.85 -13.80
CA MET A 227 11.96 15.49 -13.34
C MET A 227 12.22 14.56 -14.52
N LEU A 228 11.28 14.39 -15.44
CA LEU A 228 11.41 13.43 -16.55
C LEU A 228 12.45 13.85 -17.59
N ASP A 229 12.42 15.09 -18.09
CA ASP A 229 13.35 15.52 -19.14
C ASP A 229 14.82 15.41 -18.67
N PRO A 230 15.19 15.83 -17.43
CA PRO A 230 16.53 15.61 -16.90
C PRO A 230 16.87 14.12 -16.68
N ASP A 231 15.90 13.31 -16.28
CA ASP A 231 16.10 11.86 -16.10
C ASP A 231 16.40 11.19 -17.45
N LEU A 232 15.60 11.47 -18.48
CA LEU A 232 15.82 10.96 -19.84
C LEU A 232 17.16 11.41 -20.42
N ALA A 233 17.59 12.64 -20.13
CA ALA A 233 18.90 13.13 -20.56
C ALA A 233 20.07 12.37 -19.89
N ALA A 234 19.91 11.97 -18.63
CA ALA A 234 20.95 11.32 -17.83
C ALA A 234 20.98 9.79 -17.95
N TYR A 235 19.83 9.16 -18.17
CA TYR A 235 19.66 7.70 -18.07
C TYR A 235 19.18 7.04 -19.37
N GLY A 236 18.89 7.82 -20.42
CA GLY A 236 18.50 7.30 -21.73
C GLY A 236 17.15 7.83 -22.21
N GLN A 237 17.02 8.00 -23.52
CA GLN A 237 15.77 8.44 -24.15
C GLN A 237 14.82 7.27 -24.35
N VAL A 238 13.54 7.47 -24.00
CA VAL A 238 12.48 6.48 -24.18
C VAL A 238 11.25 7.18 -24.73
N ASP A 239 10.54 6.50 -25.62
CA ASP A 239 9.24 6.96 -26.10
C ASP A 239 8.16 6.78 -25.01
N LEU A 240 7.90 7.85 -24.26
CA LEU A 240 6.86 7.89 -23.24
C LEU A 240 5.44 7.92 -23.84
N GLU A 241 5.27 8.24 -25.12
CA GLU A 241 3.94 8.29 -25.75
C GLU A 241 3.38 6.88 -25.95
N SER A 242 4.27 5.91 -26.23
CA SER A 242 3.93 4.49 -26.31
C SER A 242 3.27 3.92 -25.04
N LEU A 243 3.51 4.51 -23.87
CA LEU A 243 2.91 4.08 -22.59
C LEU A 243 1.45 4.53 -22.41
N ASN A 244 1.01 5.54 -23.16
CA ASN A 244 -0.37 6.02 -23.08
C ASN A 244 -1.28 5.32 -24.11
N ALA A 245 -0.70 4.52 -25.02
CA ALA A 245 -1.44 3.69 -25.95
C ALA A 245 -2.11 2.55 -25.19
N THR A 246 -3.27 2.83 -24.61
CA THR A 246 -4.14 1.77 -24.09
C THR A 246 -4.48 0.86 -25.27
N PRO A 247 -4.29 -0.47 -25.20
CA PRO A 247 -4.86 -1.36 -26.21
C PRO A 247 -6.38 -1.14 -26.16
N SER A 248 -6.91 -0.44 -27.16
CA SER A 248 -8.33 -0.35 -27.40
C SER A 248 -8.78 -1.76 -27.76
N VAL A 249 -9.18 -2.53 -26.76
CA VAL A 249 -9.85 -3.81 -27.00
C VAL A 249 -11.10 -3.46 -27.81
N PRO A 250 -11.24 -3.95 -29.06
CA PRO A 250 -12.48 -3.78 -29.78
C PRO A 250 -13.56 -4.46 -28.95
N VAL A 251 -14.49 -3.64 -28.44
CA VAL A 251 -15.71 -4.11 -27.78
C VAL A 251 -16.49 -4.87 -28.85
N THR A 252 -16.19 -6.16 -28.97
CA THR A 252 -16.96 -7.10 -29.75
C THR A 252 -18.17 -7.43 -28.88
N GLY A 253 -19.11 -6.49 -28.82
CA GLY A 253 -20.39 -6.72 -28.17
C GLY A 253 -21.07 -7.90 -28.88
N PRO A 254 -21.68 -8.84 -28.15
CA PRO A 254 -22.52 -9.84 -28.77
C PRO A 254 -23.68 -9.13 -29.47
N SER A 255 -23.74 -9.23 -30.80
CA SER A 255 -24.91 -8.89 -31.61
C SER A 255 -26.12 -9.59 -31.02
N ARG A 256 -26.96 -8.81 -30.36
CA ARG A 256 -28.25 -9.25 -29.85
C ARG A 256 -29.16 -9.43 -31.06
N SER A 257 -29.31 -10.66 -31.53
CA SER A 257 -30.32 -11.03 -32.53
C SER A 257 -31.69 -10.58 -32.04
N THR A 258 -32.23 -9.56 -32.71
CA THR A 258 -33.63 -9.21 -32.68
C THR A 258 -34.40 -10.33 -33.38
N VAL A 259 -35.01 -11.22 -32.59
CA VAL A 259 -36.00 -12.17 -33.11
C VAL A 259 -37.29 -11.37 -33.34
N HIS A 260 -37.55 -11.06 -34.61
CA HIS A 260 -38.86 -10.66 -35.10
C HIS A 260 -39.87 -11.76 -34.75
N ARG A 261 -40.94 -11.39 -34.05
CA ARG A 261 -42.13 -12.24 -33.87
C ARG A 261 -43.22 -11.65 -34.74
N ASP A 262 -43.47 -12.32 -35.85
CA ASP A 262 -44.51 -11.96 -36.80
C ASP A 262 -45.90 -12.10 -36.18
N ALA A 263 -46.71 -11.09 -36.45
CA ALA A 263 -48.14 -11.09 -36.24
C ALA A 263 -48.82 -11.83 -37.40
N ALA A 264 -49.70 -12.78 -37.07
CA ALA A 264 -50.73 -13.24 -37.99
C ALA A 264 -51.90 -13.87 -37.23
N GLY A 265 -53.11 -13.41 -37.55
CA GLY A 265 -54.29 -14.28 -37.53
C GLY A 265 -55.39 -13.97 -36.51
N SER A 266 -56.16 -12.90 -36.74
CA SER A 266 -57.63 -12.99 -36.60
C SER A 266 -58.18 -13.90 -37.71
N PRO A 267 -59.21 -14.73 -37.44
CA PRO A 267 -60.60 -14.33 -37.78
C PRO A 267 -61.61 -14.77 -36.68
N ALA A 268 -62.62 -13.99 -36.31
CA ALA A 268 -63.88 -13.61 -37.00
C ALA A 268 -65.09 -14.53 -36.69
N GLY A 269 -66.17 -13.89 -36.21
CA GLY A 269 -67.56 -14.33 -36.30
C GLY A 269 -68.09 -15.14 -35.11
N ALA A 270 -69.33 -15.03 -34.66
CA ALA A 270 -70.47 -14.15 -34.99
C ALA A 270 -71.59 -14.49 -33.98
N ALA A 271 -72.53 -13.55 -33.79
CA ALA A 271 -73.95 -13.79 -33.48
C ALA A 271 -74.29 -14.44 -32.12
N ASP A 272 -75.39 -14.14 -31.42
CA ASP A 272 -76.46 -13.13 -31.45
C ASP A 272 -77.33 -13.45 -30.21
N SER A 273 -78.28 -12.57 -29.92
CA SER A 273 -79.54 -12.83 -29.20
C SER A 273 -79.64 -12.62 -27.67
N ASP A 274 -80.49 -11.64 -27.37
CA ASP A 274 -81.36 -11.32 -26.21
C ASP A 274 -80.76 -10.75 -24.91
#